data_AF-A0AAU4DB10-F1
#
_entry.id   AF-A0AAU4DB10-F1
#
_cell.length_a   1.000
_cell.length_b   1.000
_cell.length_c   1.000
_cell.angle_alpha   90.00
_cell.angle_beta   90.00
_cell.angle_gamma   90.00
#
_symmetry.space_group_name_H-M   'P 1'
#
loop_
_entity.id
_entity.type
_entity.pdbx_description
1 polymer ?
#
loop_
_entity_poly.entity_id
_entity_poly.type
_entity_poly.pdbx_seq_one_letter_code
_entity_poly.pdbx_strand_id
1 'polypeptide(L)'
;MAPDGPRPRDFVAALVSEGAESLPGPPALALPLAPADDVIAAARRIALRALPDGPARPDPSPGLLPLAAALFVDEHPSAPAWSAAERERLTEWVAVLIEHRGEDGIQDLIGALTRS
;
A
#
# COMPACT_ATOMS: atom_id res chain seq x y z
N MET A 1 24.05 -30.97 -21.92
CA MET A 1 22.61 -30.74 -22.11
C MET A 1 22.25 -29.55 -21.24
N ALA A 2 22.24 -28.34 -21.80
CA ALA A 2 21.87 -27.13 -21.04
C ALA A 2 20.33 -27.10 -20.93
N PRO A 3 19.75 -26.62 -19.81
CA PRO A 3 18.30 -26.45 -19.74
C PRO A 3 17.89 -25.34 -20.71
N ASP A 4 17.30 -25.76 -21.83
CA ASP A 4 16.80 -24.91 -22.90
C ASP A 4 15.43 -24.35 -22.48
N GLY A 5 15.45 -23.34 -21.61
CA GLY A 5 14.27 -22.65 -21.12
C GLY A 5 14.61 -21.20 -20.83
N PRO A 6 13.64 -20.27 -20.99
CA PRO A 6 13.86 -18.86 -20.67
C PRO A 6 14.31 -18.74 -19.21
N ARG A 7 15.26 -17.83 -18.93
CA ARG A 7 15.71 -17.65 -17.55
C ARG A 7 14.51 -17.15 -16.74
N PRO A 8 14.37 -17.54 -15.46
CA PRO A 8 13.23 -17.12 -14.63
C PRO A 8 12.97 -15.60 -14.64
N ARG A 9 14.03 -14.79 -14.79
CA ARG A 9 13.94 -13.33 -14.92
C ARG A 9 13.26 -12.86 -16.21
N ASP A 10 13.52 -13.54 -17.32
CA ASP A 10 12.94 -13.21 -18.63
C ASP A 10 11.45 -13.56 -18.66
N PHE A 11 11.07 -14.66 -17.98
CA PHE A 11 9.68 -15.07 -17.82
C PHE A 11 8.88 -14.09 -16.95
N VAL A 12 9.46 -13.64 -15.82
CA VAL A 12 8.82 -12.62 -14.97
C VAL A 12 8.69 -11.29 -15.72
N ALA A 13 9.72 -10.87 -16.45
CA ALA A 13 9.67 -9.64 -17.24
C ALA A 13 8.61 -9.70 -18.36
N ALA A 14 8.44 -10.86 -19.00
CA ALA A 14 7.39 -11.08 -20.00
C ALA A 14 5.99 -10.98 -19.37
N LEU A 15 5.73 -11.67 -18.26
CA LEU A 15 4.45 -11.60 -17.55
C LEU A 15 4.11 -10.19 -17.07
N VAL A 16 5.11 -9.43 -16.60
CA VAL A 16 4.92 -8.03 -16.19
C VAL A 16 4.61 -7.14 -17.39
N SER A 17 5.22 -7.40 -18.56
CA SER A 17 5.00 -6.63 -19.79
C SER A 17 3.67 -6.95 -20.47
N GLU A 18 3.17 -8.19 -20.33
CA GLU A 18 1.87 -8.60 -20.85
C GLU A 18 0.70 -7.96 -20.11
N GLY A 19 0.94 -7.44 -18.89
CA GLY A 19 -0.08 -6.85 -18.04
C GLY A 19 -1.01 -7.95 -17.53
N ALA A 20 -0.87 -8.31 -16.25
CA ALA A 20 -1.74 -9.32 -15.66
C ALA A 20 -3.21 -8.92 -15.87
N GLU A 21 -3.97 -9.75 -16.58
CA GLU A 21 -5.41 -9.59 -16.69
C GLU A 21 -5.99 -9.48 -15.27
N SER A 22 -6.80 -8.44 -15.03
CA SER A 22 -7.57 -8.34 -13.79
C SER A 22 -8.55 -9.51 -13.73
N LEU A 23 -8.17 -10.54 -12.98
CA LEU A 23 -9.04 -11.69 -12.74
C LEU A 23 -10.19 -11.25 -11.85
N PRO A 24 -11.45 -11.58 -12.19
CA PRO A 24 -12.58 -11.27 -11.34
C PRO A 24 -12.43 -12.03 -10.02
N GLY A 25 -12.25 -11.29 -8.93
CA GLY A 25 -12.12 -11.80 -7.58
C GLY A 25 -12.65 -10.77 -6.58
N PRO A 26 -12.90 -11.16 -5.32
CA PRO A 26 -13.16 -10.19 -4.27
C PRO A 26 -12.01 -9.17 -4.18
N PRO A 27 -12.29 -7.91 -3.84
CA PRO A 27 -11.26 -6.88 -3.74
C PRO A 27 -10.18 -7.33 -2.75
N ALA A 28 -8.91 -7.00 -3.05
CA ALA A 28 -7.78 -7.36 -2.19
C ALA A 28 -7.97 -6.85 -0.75
N LEU A 29 -8.65 -5.72 -0.61
CA LEU A 29 -9.01 -5.11 0.67
C LEU A 29 -10.54 -5.01 0.82
N ALA A 30 -11.10 -5.78 1.76
CA ALA A 30 -12.50 -5.69 2.16
C ALA A 30 -12.73 -4.50 3.10
N LEU A 31 -12.50 -3.28 2.60
CA LEU A 31 -12.64 -2.02 3.34
C LEU A 31 -13.96 -1.32 3.02
N PRO A 32 -14.54 -0.57 3.98
CA PRO A 32 -15.64 0.33 3.68
C PRO A 32 -15.17 1.50 2.81
N LEU A 33 -16.11 2.12 2.09
CA LEU A 33 -15.83 3.38 1.40
C LEU A 33 -15.58 4.49 2.43
N ALA A 34 -14.55 5.29 2.21
CA ALA A 34 -14.16 6.38 3.11
C ALA A 34 -13.51 7.55 2.35
N PRO A 35 -13.70 8.80 2.79
CA PRO A 35 -12.98 9.93 2.23
C PRO A 35 -11.48 9.83 2.55
N ALA A 36 -10.64 10.38 1.67
CA ALA A 36 -9.18 10.29 1.81
C ALA A 36 -8.69 10.83 3.16
N ASP A 37 -9.24 11.95 3.62
CA ASP A 37 -8.83 12.59 4.88
C ASP A 37 -9.00 11.67 6.10
N ASP A 38 -10.08 10.86 6.14
CA ASP A 38 -10.32 9.93 7.25
C ASP A 38 -9.31 8.78 7.22
N VAL A 39 -9.01 8.26 6.03
CA VAL A 39 -8.02 7.20 5.84
C VAL A 39 -6.62 7.70 6.18
N ILE A 40 -6.26 8.90 5.72
CA ILE A 40 -4.99 9.56 6.04
C ILE A 40 -4.87 9.82 7.54
N ALA A 41 -5.94 10.30 8.18
CA ALA A 41 -5.95 10.54 9.62
C ALA A 41 -5.76 9.24 10.41
N ALA A 42 -6.41 8.15 9.99
CA ALA A 42 -6.22 6.83 10.59
C ALA A 42 -4.78 6.33 10.44
N ALA A 43 -4.24 6.35 9.21
CA ALA A 43 -2.87 5.92 8.92
C ALA A 43 -1.84 6.74 9.71
N ARG A 44 -1.96 8.07 9.70
CA ARG A 44 -1.11 8.98 10.48
C ARG A 44 -1.12 8.67 11.97
N ARG A 45 -2.30 8.49 12.54
CA ARG A 45 -2.44 8.20 13.98
C ARG A 45 -1.74 6.89 14.38
N ILE A 46 -1.83 5.87 13.54
CA ILE A 46 -1.17 4.58 13.80
C ILE A 46 0.34 4.71 13.59
N ALA A 47 0.78 5.40 12.53
CA ALA A 47 2.19 5.63 12.23
C ALA A 47 2.90 6.40 13.36
N LEU A 48 2.27 7.47 13.88
CA LEU A 48 2.82 8.23 15.00
C LEU A 48 2.89 7.42 16.30
N ARG A 49 2.02 6.42 16.49
CA ARG A 49 2.13 5.50 17.64
C ARG A 49 3.26 4.51 17.49
N ALA A 50 3.60 4.13 16.26
CA ALA A 50 4.77 3.29 15.97
C ALA A 50 6.10 4.07 16.11
N LEU A 51 6.03 5.41 16.11
CA LEU A 51 7.17 6.34 16.19
C LEU A 51 6.97 7.39 17.30
N PRO A 52 7.00 7.01 18.59
CA PRO A 52 6.73 7.93 19.68
C PRO A 52 7.73 9.10 19.76
N ASP A 53 8.99 8.86 19.37
CA ASP A 53 10.07 9.86 19.36
C ASP A 53 10.46 10.30 17.93
N GLY A 54 9.67 9.92 16.93
CA GLY A 54 9.96 10.18 15.52
C GLY A 54 9.58 11.59 15.06
N PRO A 55 10.01 11.98 13.85
CA PRO A 55 9.63 13.25 13.24
C PRO A 55 8.11 13.33 13.05
N ALA A 56 7.55 14.53 13.21
CA ALA A 56 6.11 14.78 13.03
C ALA A 56 5.64 14.67 11.56
N ARG A 57 6.58 14.64 10.62
CA ARG A 57 6.36 14.51 9.18
C ARG A 57 6.84 13.12 8.73
N PRO A 58 6.12 12.45 7.82
CA PRO A 58 6.58 11.18 7.27
C PRO A 58 7.87 11.41 6.48
N ASP A 59 8.85 10.54 6.71
CA ASP A 59 10.11 10.47 5.96
C ASP A 59 10.46 8.99 5.74
N PRO A 60 9.62 8.24 5.01
CA PRO A 60 9.84 6.82 4.82
C PRO A 60 10.98 6.55 3.82
N SER A 61 11.60 5.39 3.94
CA SER A 61 12.54 4.89 2.94
C SER A 61 11.95 4.96 1.51
N PRO A 62 12.58 5.66 0.53
CA PRO A 62 11.98 5.91 -0.79
C PRO A 62 11.57 4.65 -1.56
N GLY A 63 12.26 3.53 -1.32
CA GLY A 63 11.93 2.23 -1.91
C GLY A 63 10.61 1.61 -1.43
N LEU A 64 10.04 2.11 -0.32
CA LEU A 64 8.77 1.64 0.23
C LEU A 64 7.56 2.39 -0.34
N LEU A 65 7.74 3.56 -0.95
CA LEU A 65 6.62 4.33 -1.51
C LEU A 65 5.86 3.55 -2.60
N PRO A 66 6.50 2.90 -3.59
CA PRO A 66 5.78 2.11 -4.59
C PRO A 66 5.07 0.91 -3.98
N LEU A 67 5.67 0.31 -2.93
CA LEU A 67 5.09 -0.82 -2.22
C LEU A 67 3.84 -0.40 -1.44
N ALA A 68 3.91 0.73 -0.72
CA ALA A 68 2.79 1.28 0.03
C ALA A 68 1.61 1.66 -0.89
N ALA A 69 1.93 2.24 -2.06
CA ALA A 69 0.92 2.54 -3.06
C ALA A 69 0.21 1.26 -3.55
N ALA A 70 1.00 0.27 -3.99
CA ALA A 70 0.47 -0.97 -4.56
C ALA A 70 -0.26 -1.87 -3.53
N LEU A 71 0.18 -1.90 -2.27
CA LEU A 71 -0.43 -2.78 -1.27
C LEU A 71 -1.72 -2.23 -0.65
N PHE A 72 -1.88 -0.90 -0.63
CA PHE A 72 -2.96 -0.29 0.12
C PHE A 72 -3.67 0.84 -0.63
N VAL A 73 -2.92 1.84 -1.10
CA VAL A 73 -3.53 3.06 -1.63
C VAL A 73 -4.30 2.78 -2.92
N ASP A 74 -3.70 2.02 -3.83
CA ASP A 74 -4.29 1.72 -5.13
C ASP A 74 -5.41 0.66 -5.02
N GLU A 75 -5.31 -0.21 -4.02
CA GLU A 75 -6.30 -1.27 -3.73
C GLU A 75 -7.49 -0.78 -2.89
N HIS A 76 -7.43 0.44 -2.34
CA HIS A 76 -8.52 0.96 -1.54
C HIS A 76 -9.77 1.20 -2.41
N PRO A 77 -10.98 0.78 -2.00
CA PRO A 77 -12.17 0.89 -2.84
C PRO A 77 -12.58 2.33 -3.17
N SER A 78 -12.13 3.30 -2.37
CA SER A 78 -12.33 4.74 -2.62
C SER A 78 -11.21 5.40 -3.41
N ALA A 79 -10.13 4.69 -3.75
CA ALA A 79 -8.97 5.25 -4.45
C ALA A 79 -9.31 6.00 -5.76
N PRO A 80 -10.27 5.56 -6.60
CA PRO A 80 -10.64 6.29 -7.82
C PRO A 80 -11.22 7.69 -7.57
N ALA A 81 -11.73 7.96 -6.37
CA ALA A 81 -12.32 9.25 -6.00
C ALA A 81 -11.29 10.22 -5.36
N TRP A 82 -10.09 9.74 -5.06
CA TRP A 82 -9.06 10.54 -4.41
C TRP A 82 -8.18 11.26 -5.43
N SER A 83 -7.78 12.48 -5.09
CA SER A 83 -6.81 13.26 -5.84
C SER A 83 -5.40 12.65 -5.76
N ALA A 84 -4.53 13.05 -6.68
CA ALA A 84 -3.14 12.61 -6.68
C ALA A 84 -2.41 13.00 -5.38
N ALA A 85 -2.68 14.21 -4.85
CA ALA A 85 -2.06 14.70 -3.61
C ALA A 85 -2.52 13.91 -2.38
N GLU A 86 -3.79 13.50 -2.33
CA GLU A 86 -4.31 12.64 -1.27
C GLU A 86 -3.68 11.24 -1.32
N ARG A 87 -3.57 10.66 -2.52
CA ARG A 87 -2.91 9.36 -2.71
C ARG A 87 -1.44 9.41 -2.31
N GLU A 88 -0.71 10.43 -2.74
CA GLU A 88 0.70 10.63 -2.37
C GLU A 88 0.86 10.75 -0.85
N ARG A 89 0.04 11.59 -0.21
CA ARG A 89 0.09 11.77 1.24
C ARG A 89 -0.26 10.49 2.01
N LEU A 90 -1.24 9.72 1.53
CA LEU A 90 -1.56 8.43 2.13
C LEU A 90 -0.41 7.44 1.96
N THR A 91 0.19 7.37 0.78
CA THR A 91 1.36 6.53 0.48
C THR A 91 2.51 6.79 1.44
N GLU A 92 2.82 8.05 1.74
CA GLU A 92 3.86 8.41 2.71
C GLU A 92 3.58 7.81 4.10
N TRP A 93 2.35 7.94 4.61
CA TRP A 93 1.99 7.40 5.92
C TRP A 93 1.96 5.87 5.96
N VAL A 94 1.46 5.24 4.89
CA VAL A 94 1.45 3.77 4.77
C VAL A 94 2.88 3.24 4.68
N ALA A 95 3.78 3.92 3.95
CA ALA A 95 5.18 3.53 3.88
C ALA A 95 5.86 3.60 5.26
N VAL A 96 5.57 4.62 6.07
CA VAL A 96 6.04 4.70 7.46
C VAL A 96 5.51 3.51 8.29
N LEU A 97 4.25 3.12 8.11
CA LEU A 97 3.70 1.94 8.78
C LEU A 97 4.45 0.66 8.40
N ILE A 98 4.69 0.45 7.11
CA ILE A 98 5.43 -0.71 6.62
C ILE A 98 6.86 -0.71 7.18
N GLU A 99 7.52 0.44 7.20
CA GLU A 99 8.90 0.56 7.68
C GLU A 99 9.06 0.18 9.16
N HIS A 100 8.11 0.58 10.02
CA HIS A 100 8.24 0.39 11.47
C HIS A 100 7.45 -0.79 12.04
N ARG A 101 6.45 -1.28 11.32
CA ARG A 101 5.54 -2.34 11.79
C ARG A 101 5.38 -3.47 10.78
N GLY A 102 5.91 -3.33 9.55
CA GLY A 102 5.73 -4.32 8.50
C GLY A 102 4.24 -4.54 8.18
N GLU A 103 3.88 -5.81 7.98
CA GLU A 103 2.50 -6.21 7.69
C GLU A 103 1.53 -5.89 8.84
N ASP A 104 1.96 -6.02 10.11
CA ASP A 104 1.11 -5.73 11.27
C ASP A 104 0.58 -4.29 11.24
N GLY A 105 1.37 -3.34 10.73
CA GLY A 105 0.94 -1.95 10.57
C GLY A 105 -0.21 -1.78 9.58
N ILE A 106 -0.22 -2.57 8.51
CA ILE A 106 -1.31 -2.59 7.52
C ILE A 106 -2.56 -3.25 8.11
N GLN A 107 -2.40 -4.35 8.83
CA GLN A 107 -3.52 -5.03 9.49
C GLN A 107 -4.17 -4.15 10.57
N ASP A 108 -3.36 -3.41 11.34
CA ASP A 108 -3.86 -2.43 12.31
C ASP A 108 -4.65 -1.31 11.62
N LEU A 109 -4.19 -0.83 10.47
CA LEU A 109 -4.88 0.18 9.68
C LEU A 109 -6.21 -0.34 9.13
N ILE A 110 -6.22 -1.53 8.52
CA ILE A 110 -7.44 -2.19 8.04
C ILE A 110 -8.43 -2.35 9.19
N GLY A 111 -7.98 -2.90 10.33
CA GLY A 111 -8.81 -3.08 11.51
C GLY A 111 -9.33 -1.77 12.09
N ALA A 112 -8.60 -0.67 11.97
CA ALA A 112 -9.06 0.64 12.39
C ALA A 112 -10.18 1.19 11.50
N LEU A 113 -10.07 0.99 10.18
CA LEU A 113 -11.04 1.47 9.18
C LEU A 113 -12.32 0.64 9.13
N THR A 114 -12.24 -0.66 9.41
CA THR A 114 -13.43 -1.53 9.43
C THR A 114 -14.26 -1.37 10.71
N ARG A 115 -13.67 -0.83 11.79
CA ARG A 115 -14.34 -0.62 13.10
C ARG A 115 -14.79 0.82 13.34
N SER A 116 -14.43 1.74 12.45
CA SER A 116 -14.78 3.17 12.52
C SER A 116 -16.16 3.47 11.95
#